data_AF-A0A7S3EQY4-F1
#
_entry.id   AF-A0A7S3EQY4-F1
#
_cell.length_a   1.000
_cell.length_b   1.000
_cell.length_c   1.000
_cell.angle_alpha   90.00
_cell.angle_beta   90.00
_cell.angle_gamma   90.00
#
_symmetry.space_group_name_H-M   'P 1'
#
loop_
_entity.id
_entity.type
_entity.pdbx_description
1 polymer ?
#
loop_
_entity_poly.entity_id
_entity_poly.type
_entity_poly.pdbx_seq_one_letter_code
_entity_poly.pdbx_strand_id
1 'polypeptide(L)'
;AIVYCYHGFIPLDMYFFHEAVYRYTRRLPMTLVADFVFKIPLLGYLVRLCGGHPASHRAAREQLGRGGIVILAPGGVREGMTATTEDYALRWFGRKGFAELAERAAV
;
A
#
# COMPACT_ATOMS: atom_id res chain seq x y z
N ALA A 1 -7.68 7.29 -7.43
CA ALA A 1 -7.77 7.65 -6.00
C ALA A 1 -6.63 6.98 -5.24
N ILE A 2 -6.05 7.66 -4.26
CA ILE A 2 -5.00 7.10 -3.39
C ILE A 2 -5.57 6.98 -1.97
N VAL A 3 -5.32 5.84 -1.34
CA VAL A 3 -5.70 5.60 0.05
C VAL A 3 -4.45 5.36 0.88
N TYR A 4 -4.29 6.15 1.92
CA TYR A 4 -3.21 6.01 2.89
C TYR A 4 -3.69 5.24 4.10
N CYS A 5 -2.91 4.26 4.52
CA CYS A 5 -3.14 3.52 5.76
C CYS A 5 -1.83 3.47 6.57
N TYR A 6 -1.96 3.14 7.85
CA TYR A 6 -0.81 2.82 8.68
C TYR A 6 -0.19 1.48 8.25
N HIS A 7 1.02 1.18 8.73
CA HIS A 7 1.65 -0.12 8.54
C HIS A 7 1.85 -0.79 9.90
N GLY A 8 1.16 -1.91 10.18
CA GLY A 8 1.44 -2.74 11.35
C GLY A 8 2.68 -3.63 11.16
N PHE A 9 3.19 -4.25 12.22
CA PHE A 9 4.33 -5.19 12.13
C PHE A 9 4.03 -6.37 11.19
N ILE A 10 2.81 -6.92 11.29
CA ILE A 10 2.24 -7.85 10.31
C ILE A 10 0.92 -7.23 9.84
N PRO A 11 0.85 -6.66 8.61
CA PRO A 11 -0.31 -5.91 8.15
C PRO A 11 -1.45 -6.82 7.67
N LEU A 12 -1.98 -7.68 8.56
CA LEU A 12 -3.10 -8.58 8.24
C LEU A 12 -4.38 -7.79 7.92
N ASP A 13 -4.60 -6.73 8.66
CA ASP A 13 -5.66 -5.75 8.50
C ASP A 13 -5.67 -5.10 7.10
N MET A 14 -4.50 -4.84 6.50
CA MET A 14 -4.41 -4.28 5.15
C MET A 14 -5.00 -5.21 4.09
N TYR A 15 -4.93 -6.55 4.27
CA TYR A 15 -5.57 -7.49 3.35
C TYR A 15 -7.10 -7.46 3.45
N PHE A 16 -7.63 -7.38 4.67
CA PHE A 16 -9.07 -7.21 4.88
C PHE A 16 -9.55 -5.86 4.35
N PHE A 17 -8.73 -4.82 4.53
CA PHE A 17 -9.00 -3.50 4.00
C PHE A 17 -9.00 -3.46 2.47
N HIS A 18 -8.04 -4.13 1.81
CA HIS A 18 -8.01 -4.30 0.35
C HIS A 18 -9.33 -4.90 -0.16
N GLU A 19 -9.77 -6.00 0.45
CA GLU A 19 -11.01 -6.67 0.07
C GLU A 19 -12.23 -5.77 0.34
N ALA A 20 -12.27 -5.07 1.47
CA ALA A 20 -13.34 -4.13 1.77
C ALA A 20 -13.44 -3.03 0.70
N VAL A 21 -12.31 -2.42 0.31
CA VAL A 21 -12.27 -1.42 -0.76
C VAL A 21 -12.81 -1.99 -2.07
N TYR A 22 -12.38 -3.20 -2.45
CA TYR A 22 -12.90 -3.85 -3.65
C TYR A 22 -14.42 -4.08 -3.57
N ARG A 23 -14.93 -4.59 -2.44
CA ARG A 23 -16.36 -4.87 -2.24
C ARG A 23 -17.23 -3.62 -2.31
N TYR A 24 -16.80 -2.52 -1.68
CA TYR A 24 -17.59 -1.29 -1.64
C TYR A 24 -17.49 -0.46 -2.92
N THR A 25 -16.34 -0.47 -3.60
CA THR A 25 -16.12 0.37 -4.78
C THR A 25 -16.32 -0.37 -6.11
N ARG A 26 -16.31 -1.71 -6.07
CA ARG A 26 -16.22 -2.60 -7.24
C ARG A 26 -15.01 -2.32 -8.14
N ARG A 27 -13.97 -1.66 -7.61
CA ARG A 27 -12.71 -1.38 -8.31
C ARG A 27 -11.60 -2.14 -7.59
N LEU A 28 -10.87 -2.98 -8.30
CA LEU A 28 -9.77 -3.76 -7.71
C LEU A 28 -8.62 -2.81 -7.33
N PRO A 29 -8.30 -2.65 -6.03
CA PRO A 29 -7.23 -1.75 -5.62
C PRO A 29 -5.86 -2.42 -5.81
N MET A 30 -4.85 -1.60 -6.06
CA MET A 30 -3.45 -2.00 -6.10
C MET A 30 -2.80 -1.62 -4.76
N THR A 31 -2.42 -2.60 -3.94
CA THR A 31 -1.67 -2.32 -2.70
C THR A 31 -0.17 -2.35 -2.97
N LEU A 32 0.54 -1.27 -2.66
CA LEU A 32 1.98 -1.20 -2.82
C LEU A 32 2.69 -1.78 -1.60
N VAL A 33 3.58 -2.73 -1.85
CA VAL A 33 4.32 -3.51 -0.86
C VAL A 33 5.82 -3.39 -1.13
N ALA A 34 6.62 -3.40 -0.08
CA ALA A 34 8.08 -3.30 -0.19
C ALA A 34 8.67 -4.45 -1.05
N ASP A 35 9.58 -4.09 -1.97
CA ASP A 35 10.05 -5.01 -3.01
C ASP A 35 10.71 -6.29 -2.47
N PHE A 36 11.33 -6.23 -1.28
CA PHE A 36 11.99 -7.39 -0.67
C PHE A 36 11.00 -8.52 -0.33
N VAL A 37 9.73 -8.19 -0.06
CA VAL A 37 8.69 -9.18 0.25
C VAL A 37 8.51 -10.16 -0.91
N PHE A 38 8.65 -9.69 -2.15
CA PHE A 38 8.55 -10.51 -3.34
C PHE A 38 9.77 -11.38 -3.62
N LYS A 39 10.87 -11.19 -2.85
CA LYS A 39 12.06 -12.05 -2.90
C LYS A 39 11.96 -13.24 -1.93
N ILE A 40 11.01 -13.21 -1.00
CA ILE A 40 10.79 -14.29 -0.03
C ILE A 40 9.92 -15.37 -0.70
N PRO A 41 10.41 -16.62 -0.84
CA PRO A 41 9.62 -17.71 -1.40
C PRO A 41 8.30 -17.90 -0.65
N LEU A 42 7.25 -18.31 -1.36
CA LEU A 42 5.86 -18.43 -0.88
C LEU A 42 5.20 -17.10 -0.45
N LEU A 43 5.84 -16.29 0.39
CA LEU A 43 5.28 -15.02 0.84
C LEU A 43 5.04 -14.05 -0.32
N GLY A 44 6.01 -13.90 -1.22
CA GLY A 44 5.86 -13.06 -2.40
C GLY A 44 4.72 -13.52 -3.34
N TYR A 45 4.44 -14.83 -3.37
CA TYR A 45 3.33 -15.39 -4.14
C TYR A 45 1.98 -15.08 -3.49
N LEU A 46 1.85 -15.29 -2.18
CA LEU A 46 0.63 -14.98 -1.43
C LEU A 46 0.29 -13.49 -1.50
N VAL A 47 1.28 -12.62 -1.36
CA VAL A 47 1.11 -11.16 -1.47
C VAL A 47 0.56 -10.78 -2.84
N ARG A 48 1.03 -11.40 -3.93
CA ARG A 48 0.49 -11.16 -5.29
C ARG A 48 -0.95 -11.63 -5.43
N LEU A 49 -1.28 -12.82 -4.89
CA LEU A 49 -2.64 -13.35 -4.91
C LEU A 49 -3.62 -12.42 -4.19
N CYS A 50 -3.19 -11.79 -3.10
CA CYS A 50 -4.01 -10.85 -2.34
C CYS A 50 -3.97 -9.40 -2.87
N GLY A 51 -3.50 -9.16 -4.10
CA GLY A 51 -3.52 -7.84 -4.75
C GLY A 51 -2.36 -6.91 -4.39
N GLY A 52 -1.32 -7.43 -3.72
CA GLY A 52 -0.08 -6.74 -3.43
C GLY A 52 0.85 -6.65 -4.65
N HIS A 53 1.46 -5.48 -4.85
CA HIS A 53 2.34 -5.16 -5.96
C HIS A 53 3.64 -4.52 -5.45
N PRO A 54 4.78 -4.73 -6.12
CA PRO A 54 6.01 -4.00 -5.83
C PRO A 54 5.78 -2.48 -5.86
N ALA A 55 6.49 -1.74 -5.00
CA ALA A 55 6.30 -0.31 -4.82
C ALA A 55 6.86 0.49 -6.00
N SER A 56 6.11 0.52 -7.11
CA SER A 56 6.51 1.19 -8.36
C SER A 56 5.66 2.43 -8.61
N HIS A 57 6.30 3.60 -8.66
CA HIS A 57 5.65 4.85 -9.06
C HIS A 57 5.01 4.75 -10.45
N ARG A 58 5.65 4.02 -11.38
CA ARG A 58 5.12 3.83 -12.74
C ARG A 58 3.80 3.06 -12.71
N ALA A 59 3.79 1.88 -12.07
CA ALA A 59 2.59 1.04 -11.99
C ALA A 59 1.46 1.75 -11.24
N ALA A 60 1.79 2.48 -10.17
CA ALA A 60 0.81 3.26 -9.42
C ALA A 60 0.19 4.37 -10.29
N ARG A 61 1.00 5.11 -11.08
CA ARG A 61 0.49 6.12 -12.00
C ARG A 61 -0.39 5.53 -13.09
N GLU A 62 -0.01 4.40 -13.67
CA GLU A 62 -0.82 3.70 -14.67
C GLU A 62 -2.18 3.26 -14.09
N GLN A 63 -2.18 2.73 -12.86
CA GLN A 63 -3.41 2.35 -12.16
C GLN A 63 -4.31 3.56 -11.88
N LEU A 64 -3.73 4.67 -11.42
CA LEU A 64 -4.46 5.90 -11.14
C LEU A 64 -5.01 6.55 -12.42
N GLY A 65 -4.24 6.57 -13.50
CA GLY A 65 -4.66 7.10 -14.80
C GLY A 65 -5.84 6.35 -15.42
N ARG A 66 -6.05 5.09 -15.03
CA ARG A 66 -7.22 4.28 -15.41
C ARG A 66 -8.44 4.48 -14.49
N GLY A 67 -8.39 5.45 -13.58
CA GLY A 67 -9.43 5.68 -12.56
C GLY A 67 -9.42 4.66 -11.42
N GLY A 68 -8.33 3.89 -11.30
CA GLY A 68 -8.14 2.86 -10.28
C GLY A 68 -7.84 3.43 -8.89
N ILE A 69 -7.66 2.50 -7.95
CA ILE A 69 -7.35 2.78 -6.55
C ILE A 69 -5.96 2.23 -6.24
N VAL A 70 -5.14 3.03 -5.56
CA VAL A 70 -3.85 2.62 -5.02
C VAL A 70 -3.90 2.74 -3.50
N ILE A 71 -3.52 1.67 -2.79
CA ILE A 71 -3.41 1.62 -1.33
C ILE A 71 -1.92 1.55 -1.00
N LEU A 72 -1.46 2.36 -0.04
CA LEU A 72 -0.07 2.33 0.41
C LEU A 72 0.04 2.80 1.87
N ALA A 73 1.06 2.31 2.55
CA ALA A 73 1.50 2.86 3.83
C ALA A 73 2.70 3.79 3.62
N PRO A 74 2.55 5.11 3.84
CA PRO A 74 3.59 6.07 3.48
C PRO A 74 4.92 5.89 4.22
N GLY A 75 4.88 5.48 5.49
CA GLY A 75 6.09 5.22 6.27
C GLY A 75 6.74 3.87 5.95
N GLY A 76 5.97 2.95 5.38
CA GLY A 76 6.42 1.64 4.91
C GLY A 76 7.00 0.79 6.04
N VAL A 77 8.08 0.06 5.76
CA VAL A 77 8.70 -0.88 6.74
C VAL A 77 9.04 -0.21 8.06
N ARG A 78 9.50 1.05 8.05
CA ARG A 78 9.87 1.76 9.29
C ARG A 78 8.66 2.03 10.19
N GLU A 79 7.49 2.23 9.59
CA GLU A 79 6.22 2.41 10.30
C GLU A 79 5.78 1.12 10.98
N GLY A 80 5.96 -0.03 10.30
CA GLY A 80 5.71 -1.35 10.89
C GLY A 80 6.68 -1.77 11.99
N MET A 81 7.76 -1.04 12.24
CA MET A 81 8.75 -1.35 13.28
C MET A 81 8.63 -0.44 14.52
N THR A 82 7.50 0.26 14.65
CA THR A 82 7.21 1.12 15.81
C THR A 82 6.79 0.29 17.04
N ALA A 83 6.82 0.92 18.22
CA ALA A 83 6.40 0.26 19.46
C ALA A 83 4.90 -0.06 19.42
N THR A 84 4.46 -1.09 20.17
CA THR A 84 3.03 -1.45 20.25
C THR A 84 2.14 -0.34 20.81
N THR A 85 2.70 0.56 21.63
CA THR A 85 2.03 1.78 22.10
C THR A 85 1.75 2.79 20.98
N GLU A 86 2.37 2.60 19.83
CA GLU A 86 2.25 3.45 18.63
C GLU A 86 1.59 2.70 17.46
N ASP A 87 1.01 1.51 17.72
CA ASP A 87 0.26 0.78 16.70
C ASP A 87 -0.92 1.61 16.18
N TYR A 88 -1.28 1.44 14.92
CA TYR A 88 -2.27 2.25 14.19
C TYR A 88 -1.91 3.73 13.99
N ALA A 89 -0.77 4.22 14.50
CA ALA A 89 -0.36 5.60 14.28
C ALA A 89 0.22 5.78 12.88
N LEU A 90 -0.29 6.77 12.15
CA LEU A 90 0.21 7.11 10.83
C LEU A 90 1.53 7.89 10.94
N ARG A 91 2.64 7.30 10.51
CA ARG A 91 4.01 7.83 10.63
C ARG A 91 4.78 7.75 9.33
N TRP A 92 4.95 8.88 8.66
CA TRP A 92 5.56 8.92 7.33
C TRP A 92 7.08 9.03 7.34
N PHE A 93 7.69 9.37 8.48
CA PHE A 93 9.14 9.58 8.64
C PHE A 93 9.77 10.50 7.58
N GLY A 94 9.05 11.56 7.19
CA GLY A 94 9.51 12.53 6.20
C GLY A 94 9.53 12.00 4.75
N ARG A 95 9.03 10.79 4.47
CA ARG A 95 8.84 10.30 3.11
C ARG A 95 7.79 11.15 2.40
N LYS A 96 8.04 11.51 1.14
CA LYS A 96 7.15 12.38 0.33
C LYS A 96 6.77 11.79 -1.03
N GLY A 97 7.33 10.63 -1.40
CA GLY A 97 7.10 10.02 -2.72
C GLY A 97 5.62 9.73 -3.02
N PHE A 98 4.80 9.45 -1.99
CA PHE A 98 3.36 9.27 -2.16
C PHE A 98 2.62 10.58 -2.47
N ALA A 99 3.10 11.72 -1.98
CA ALA A 99 2.54 13.04 -2.26
C ALA A 99 2.92 13.48 -3.68
N GLU A 100 4.17 13.26 -4.07
CA GLU A 100 4.60 13.46 -5.46
C GLU A 100 3.81 12.56 -6.44
N LEU A 101 3.49 11.33 -6.03
CA LEU A 101 2.64 10.44 -6.81
C LEU A 101 1.22 11.00 -6.98
N ALA A 102 0.61 11.50 -5.90
CA ALA A 102 -0.72 12.12 -5.92
C ALA A 102 -0.75 13.35 -6.83
N GLU A 103 0.19 14.26 -6.63
CA GLU A 103 0.34 15.49 -7.43
C GLU A 103 0.47 15.16 -8.93
N ARG A 104 1.38 14.25 -9.30
CA ARG A 104 1.63 13.88 -10.71
C ARG A 104 0.49 13.09 -11.35
N ALA A 105 -0.35 12.45 -10.54
CA ALA A 105 -1.53 11.75 -11.03
C ALA A 105 -2.78 12.66 -11.03
N ALA A 106 -2.67 13.89 -10.53
CA ALA A 106 -3.77 14.85 -10.39
C ALA A 106 -4.98 14.26 -9.63
N VAL A 107 -4.71 13.53 -8.55
CA VAL A 107 -5.69 12.83 -7.70
C VAL A 107 -5.49 13.11 -6.22
#